data_AF-A0AAN6MAF1-F1
#
_entry.id   AF-A0AAN6MAF1-F1
#
_cell.length_a   1.000
_cell.length_b   1.000
_cell.length_c   1.000
_cell.angle_alpha   90.00
_cell.angle_beta   90.00
_cell.angle_gamma   90.00
#
_symmetry.space_group_name_H-M   'P 1'
#
loop_
_entity.id
_entity.type
_entity.pdbx_description
1 polymer ?
#
loop_
_entity_poly.entity_id
_entity_poly.type
_entity_poly.pdbx_seq_one_letter_code
_entity_poly.pdbx_strand_id
1 'polypeptide(L)'
;MTPEEVSKVDVLIIGAGPAGLMLATWLARLGVKTRIVDKRFDRINSGQADGLQSRTFEIFDSLGFGQDVWRQANHMLEIRFWNPDQEGQLYRSDAIIDTKAGLSRFQQATLHQGCIEDYIFKYIQKHSDITVERALMPESLTIDAAQAESDDAYPVSITLRELPKPADEAPAANGNGNKIPNGLYRSNLAADPNAALLQSAQATSGTRTEKILAKYVVGCDGAHSWTRRQIGSVMEGEQTDYVWGVLDIVPVTDFREC
;
A
#
# COMPACT_ATOMS: atom_id res chain seq x y z
N MET A 1 23.67 10.06 24.46
CA MET A 1 23.19 8.96 23.59
C MET A 1 22.13 8.22 24.37
N THR A 2 20.89 8.25 23.91
CA THR A 2 19.84 7.35 24.42
C THR A 2 20.27 5.90 24.14
N PRO A 3 20.05 4.96 25.08
CA PRO A 3 20.37 3.55 24.83
C PRO A 3 19.66 3.08 23.57
N GLU A 4 20.38 2.38 22.68
CA GLU A 4 19.79 1.77 21.49
C GLU A 4 18.85 0.65 21.94
N GLU A 5 17.55 0.85 21.78
CA GLU A 5 16.54 -0.16 22.12
C GLU A 5 16.67 -1.32 21.13
N VAL A 6 16.82 -2.55 21.65
CA VAL A 6 16.97 -3.75 20.83
C VAL A 6 15.76 -4.65 21.03
N SER A 7 15.06 -4.99 19.95
CA SER A 7 13.92 -5.92 19.97
C SER A 7 14.09 -7.06 18.98
N LYS A 8 13.31 -8.14 19.20
CA LYS A 8 13.33 -9.36 18.38
C LYS A 8 11.94 -9.69 17.84
N VAL A 9 11.83 -10.01 16.55
CA VAL A 9 10.59 -10.42 15.88
C VAL A 9 10.84 -11.56 14.90
N ASP A 10 9.83 -12.40 14.65
CA ASP A 10 9.97 -13.43 13.62
C ASP A 10 9.89 -12.80 12.23
N VAL A 11 8.93 -11.89 12.03
CA VAL A 11 8.75 -11.17 10.75
C VAL A 11 8.64 -9.67 10.98
N LEU A 12 9.44 -8.90 10.26
CA LEU A 12 9.26 -7.45 10.12
C LEU A 12 8.75 -7.13 8.72
N ILE A 13 7.58 -6.50 8.63
CA ILE A 13 6.99 -6.01 7.38
C ILE A 13 7.29 -4.51 7.27
N ILE A 14 7.90 -4.10 6.16
CA ILE A 14 8.20 -2.69 5.88
C ILE A 14 7.21 -2.16 4.84
N GLY A 15 6.22 -1.39 5.28
CA GLY A 15 5.17 -0.79 4.46
C GLY A 15 3.79 -1.39 4.75
N ALA A 16 2.83 -0.52 5.11
CA ALA A 16 1.45 -0.88 5.44
C ALA A 16 0.48 -0.49 4.33
N GLY A 17 0.86 -0.73 3.07
CA GLY A 17 -0.06 -0.73 1.93
C GLY A 17 -0.77 -2.08 1.76
N PRO A 18 -1.54 -2.29 0.67
CA PRO A 18 -2.30 -3.52 0.45
C PRO A 18 -1.46 -4.80 0.56
N ALA A 19 -0.24 -4.81 0.01
CA ALA A 19 0.67 -5.96 0.10
C ALA A 19 1.06 -6.31 1.54
N GLY A 20 1.51 -5.31 2.31
CA GLY A 20 1.96 -5.52 3.69
C GLY A 20 0.81 -5.84 4.65
N LEU A 21 -0.34 -5.17 4.48
CA LEU A 21 -1.55 -5.47 5.25
C LEU A 21 -2.06 -6.88 4.96
N MET A 22 -2.01 -7.34 3.71
CA MET A 22 -2.42 -8.70 3.37
C MET A 22 -1.49 -9.74 3.97
N LEU A 23 -0.17 -9.52 3.95
CA LEU A 23 0.78 -10.38 4.63
C LEU A 23 0.52 -10.42 6.15
N ALA A 24 0.34 -9.26 6.78
CA ALA A 24 0.02 -9.16 8.20
C ALA A 24 -1.26 -9.93 8.56
N THR A 25 -2.26 -9.93 7.68
CA THR A 25 -3.52 -10.70 7.85
C THR A 25 -3.28 -12.20 7.95
N TRP A 26 -2.43 -12.74 7.06
CA TRP A 26 -2.07 -14.17 7.11
C TRP A 26 -1.22 -14.50 8.33
N LEU A 27 -0.24 -13.67 8.65
CA LEU A 27 0.61 -13.87 9.83
C LEU A 27 -0.18 -13.75 11.15
N ALA A 28 -1.17 -12.86 11.21
CA ALA A 28 -2.14 -12.77 12.31
C ALA A 28 -2.90 -14.08 12.48
N ARG A 29 -3.42 -14.64 11.37
CA ARG A 29 -4.13 -15.94 11.39
C ARG A 29 -3.25 -17.09 11.88
N LEU A 30 -1.95 -17.05 11.55
CA LEU A 30 -0.98 -18.09 11.90
C LEU A 30 -0.34 -17.89 13.29
N GLY A 31 -0.58 -16.77 13.96
CA GLY A 31 0.01 -16.48 15.28
C GLY A 31 1.51 -16.22 15.25
N VAL A 32 2.05 -15.71 14.14
CA VAL A 32 3.48 -15.42 13.99
C VAL A 32 3.81 -14.08 14.68
N LYS A 33 4.94 -13.99 15.39
CA LYS A 33 5.37 -12.74 16.04
C LYS A 33 5.82 -11.72 15.00
N THR A 34 4.91 -10.83 14.62
CA THR A 34 5.10 -9.91 13.50
C THR A 34 5.00 -8.46 13.95
N ARG A 35 5.87 -7.60 13.39
CA ARG A 35 5.73 -6.15 13.41
C ARG A 35 5.54 -5.63 11.99
N ILE A 36 4.75 -4.59 11.85
CA ILE A 36 4.53 -3.91 10.56
C ILE A 36 4.72 -2.41 10.77
N VAL A 37 5.62 -1.83 9.98
CA VAL A 37 6.00 -0.42 10.08
C VAL A 37 5.64 0.35 8.82
N ASP A 38 5.28 1.62 8.98
CA ASP A 38 5.03 2.51 7.85
C ASP A 38 5.58 3.91 8.14
N LYS A 39 6.20 4.52 7.13
CA LYS A 39 6.78 5.86 7.25
C LYS A 39 5.72 6.96 7.33
N ARG A 40 4.46 6.68 6.98
CA ARG A 40 3.38 7.68 6.99
C ARG A 40 2.81 7.82 8.38
N PHE A 41 2.48 9.05 8.76
CA PHE A 41 1.90 9.40 10.06
C PHE A 41 0.47 8.87 10.23
N ASP A 42 -0.33 8.90 9.17
CA ASP A 42 -1.75 8.56 9.21
C ASP A 42 -2.14 7.45 8.21
N ARG A 43 -3.36 6.94 8.40
CA ARG A 43 -4.03 6.07 7.44
C ARG A 43 -4.26 6.81 6.11
N ILE A 44 -4.54 6.04 5.07
CA ILE A 44 -4.79 6.58 3.75
C ILE A 44 -6.18 7.26 3.75
N ASN A 45 -6.20 8.59 3.71
CA ASN A 45 -7.45 9.36 3.58
C ASN A 45 -8.01 9.39 2.15
N SER A 46 -7.15 9.20 1.13
CA SER A 46 -7.54 9.08 -0.28
C SER A 46 -6.73 7.94 -0.91
N GLY A 47 -7.40 6.82 -1.14
CA GLY A 47 -6.82 5.65 -1.83
C GLY A 47 -6.39 5.97 -3.26
N GLN A 48 -5.58 5.10 -3.86
CA GLN A 48 -5.27 5.17 -5.30
C GLN A 48 -5.82 3.96 -6.07
N ALA A 49 -6.29 2.95 -5.34
CA ALA A 49 -6.84 1.73 -5.90
C ALA A 49 -8.29 1.56 -5.44
N ASP A 50 -9.12 1.06 -6.34
CA ASP A 50 -10.52 0.74 -6.09
C ASP A 50 -10.91 -0.62 -6.68
N GLY A 51 -10.35 -1.00 -7.82
CA GLY A 51 -10.62 -2.24 -8.53
C GLY A 51 -10.15 -3.49 -7.78
N LEU A 52 -11.08 -4.39 -7.51
CA LEU A 52 -10.85 -5.72 -6.99
C LEU A 52 -11.26 -6.77 -8.02
N GLN A 53 -10.31 -7.65 -8.35
CA GLN A 53 -10.54 -8.77 -9.27
C GLN A 53 -11.23 -9.94 -8.58
N SER A 54 -11.88 -10.79 -9.38
CA SER A 54 -12.62 -11.97 -8.91
C SER A 54 -11.79 -12.82 -7.94
N ARG A 55 -10.53 -13.11 -8.28
CA ARG A 55 -9.65 -13.93 -7.44
C ARG A 55 -9.31 -13.27 -6.10
N THR A 56 -9.24 -11.94 -6.03
CA THR A 56 -9.01 -11.21 -4.78
C THR A 56 -10.20 -11.38 -3.84
N PHE A 57 -11.43 -11.32 -4.36
CA PHE A 57 -12.63 -11.61 -3.55
C PHE A 57 -12.64 -13.04 -3.04
N GLU A 58 -12.22 -14.02 -3.85
CA GLU A 58 -12.11 -15.40 -3.38
C GLU A 58 -11.12 -15.56 -2.21
N ILE A 59 -10.00 -14.82 -2.24
CA ILE A 59 -9.03 -14.78 -1.15
C ILE A 59 -9.66 -14.15 0.10
N PHE A 60 -10.31 -13.00 -0.03
CA PHE A 60 -11.02 -12.37 1.09
C PHE A 60 -12.14 -13.24 1.66
N ASP A 61 -12.82 -14.01 0.81
CA ASP A 61 -13.86 -14.95 1.22
C ASP A 61 -13.28 -16.12 2.00
N SER A 62 -12.08 -16.60 1.65
CA SER A 62 -11.35 -17.60 2.46
C SER A 62 -10.97 -17.08 3.85
N LEU A 63 -10.94 -15.76 4.03
CA LEU A 63 -10.72 -15.07 5.30
C LEU A 63 -12.04 -14.63 5.97
N GLY A 64 -13.19 -14.96 5.38
CA GLY A 64 -14.51 -14.77 5.96
C GLY A 64 -15.07 -13.35 5.86
N PHE A 65 -14.45 -12.45 5.09
CA PHE A 65 -14.95 -11.08 4.88
C PHE A 65 -15.19 -10.71 3.41
N GLY A 66 -14.90 -11.62 2.47
CA GLY A 66 -15.03 -11.36 1.03
C GLY A 66 -16.43 -10.98 0.58
N GLN A 67 -17.47 -11.66 1.10
CA GLN A 67 -18.87 -11.32 0.80
C GLN A 67 -19.26 -9.91 1.27
N ASP A 68 -18.76 -9.48 2.42
CA ASP A 68 -19.09 -8.17 2.98
C ASP A 68 -18.43 -7.04 2.20
N VAL A 69 -17.17 -7.23 1.79
CA VAL A 69 -16.47 -6.31 0.87
C VAL A 69 -17.21 -6.25 -0.46
N TRP A 70 -17.54 -7.41 -1.05
CA TRP A 70 -18.19 -7.48 -2.35
C TRP A 70 -19.59 -6.84 -2.33
N ARG A 71 -20.35 -6.98 -1.24
CA ARG A 71 -21.69 -6.37 -1.09
C ARG A 71 -21.64 -4.83 -1.05
N GLN A 72 -20.57 -4.25 -0.54
CA GLN A 72 -20.41 -2.79 -0.49
C GLN A 72 -19.82 -2.19 -1.76
N ALA A 73 -19.16 -3.00 -2.58
CA ALA A 73 -18.51 -2.58 -3.80
C ALA A 73 -19.53 -2.29 -4.91
N ASN A 74 -19.15 -1.41 -5.84
CA ASN A 74 -19.87 -1.19 -7.09
C ASN A 74 -19.50 -2.29 -8.09
N HIS A 75 -20.49 -3.05 -8.57
CA HIS A 75 -20.24 -4.20 -9.44
C HIS A 75 -20.07 -3.75 -10.89
N MET A 76 -18.92 -4.06 -11.47
CA MET A 76 -18.67 -3.77 -12.88
C MET A 76 -19.32 -4.87 -13.73
N LEU A 77 -20.36 -4.50 -14.48
CA LEU A 77 -21.11 -5.47 -15.29
C LEU A 77 -20.62 -5.49 -16.73
N GLU A 78 -20.41 -4.32 -17.32
CA GLU A 78 -20.13 -4.16 -18.74
C GLU A 78 -19.10 -3.06 -18.98
N ILE A 79 -18.32 -3.21 -20.05
CA ILE A 79 -17.41 -2.20 -20.57
C ILE A 79 -17.97 -1.74 -21.92
N ARG A 80 -18.14 -0.43 -22.08
CA ARG A 80 -18.62 0.19 -23.32
C ARG A 80 -17.50 0.98 -23.98
N PHE A 81 -17.27 0.73 -25.27
CA PHE A 81 -16.23 1.39 -26.04
C PHE A 81 -16.82 2.54 -26.86
N TRP A 82 -16.30 3.75 -26.63
CA TRP A 82 -16.66 4.94 -27.38
C TRP A 82 -15.49 5.39 -28.23
N ASN A 83 -15.74 5.61 -29.52
CA ASN A 83 -14.74 6.02 -30.49
C ASN A 83 -15.30 7.17 -31.34
N PRO A 84 -14.42 8.03 -31.91
CA PRO A 84 -14.86 9.04 -32.86
C PRO A 84 -15.35 8.41 -34.17
N ASP A 85 -16.42 8.96 -34.74
CA ASP A 85 -16.81 8.72 -36.14
C ASP A 85 -15.95 9.53 -37.13
N GLN A 86 -16.34 9.56 -38.41
CA GLN A 86 -15.59 10.28 -39.46
C GLN A 86 -15.62 11.80 -39.23
N GLU A 87 -16.64 12.29 -38.56
CA GLU A 87 -16.86 13.69 -38.19
C GLU A 87 -16.27 14.04 -36.80
N GLY A 88 -15.65 13.07 -36.12
CA GLY A 88 -15.05 13.23 -34.80
C GLY A 88 -16.03 13.22 -33.63
N GLN A 89 -17.31 12.89 -33.87
CA GLN A 89 -18.30 12.74 -32.80
C GLN A 89 -18.17 11.37 -32.14
N LEU A 90 -18.27 11.33 -30.82
CA LEU A 90 -18.21 10.07 -30.09
C LEU A 90 -19.50 9.27 -30.30
N TYR A 91 -19.34 8.01 -30.68
CA TYR A 91 -20.44 7.04 -30.71
C TYR A 91 -20.01 5.75 -29.99
N ARG A 92 -21.01 5.01 -29.49
CA ARG A 92 -20.77 3.70 -28.87
C ARG A 92 -20.49 2.68 -29.96
N SER A 93 -19.24 2.29 -30.06
CA SER A 93 -18.74 1.36 -31.07
C SER A 93 -18.91 -0.11 -30.68
N ASP A 94 -18.79 -0.44 -29.38
CA ASP A 94 -18.84 -1.82 -28.91
C ASP A 94 -19.20 -1.93 -27.41
N ALA A 95 -19.48 -3.15 -26.97
CA ALA A 95 -19.98 -3.53 -25.67
C ALA A 95 -19.52 -4.94 -25.31
N ILE A 96 -18.80 -5.08 -24.20
CA ILE A 96 -18.42 -6.40 -23.65
C ILE A 96 -18.88 -6.54 -22.20
N ILE A 97 -19.04 -7.78 -21.75
CA ILE A 97 -19.19 -8.07 -20.32
C ILE A 97 -17.83 -7.90 -19.63
N ASP A 98 -17.81 -7.26 -18.47
CA ASP A 98 -16.58 -7.00 -17.71
C ASP A 98 -15.99 -8.30 -17.16
N THR A 99 -16.81 -9.07 -16.43
CA THR A 99 -16.43 -10.38 -15.92
C THR A 99 -17.13 -11.50 -16.70
N LYS A 100 -16.34 -12.38 -17.31
CA LYS A 100 -16.86 -13.52 -18.09
C LYS A 100 -17.73 -14.43 -17.21
N ALA A 101 -18.94 -14.76 -17.70
CA ALA A 101 -19.83 -15.68 -17.03
C ALA A 101 -19.17 -17.05 -16.76
N GLY A 102 -19.35 -17.57 -15.55
CA GLY A 102 -18.77 -18.85 -15.12
C GLY A 102 -17.29 -18.79 -14.72
N LEU A 103 -16.62 -17.63 -14.80
CA LEU A 103 -15.21 -17.49 -14.41
C LEU A 103 -15.02 -17.64 -12.90
N SER A 104 -15.89 -17.02 -12.12
CA SER A 104 -15.87 -17.03 -10.66
C SER A 104 -17.27 -16.79 -10.10
N ARG A 105 -17.47 -17.09 -8.82
CA ARG A 105 -18.67 -16.70 -8.07
C ARG A 105 -18.70 -15.20 -7.74
N PHE A 106 -17.56 -14.52 -7.84
CA PHE A 106 -17.44 -13.09 -7.67
C PHE A 106 -17.22 -12.42 -9.03
N GLN A 107 -17.84 -11.26 -9.23
CA GLN A 107 -17.54 -10.37 -10.35
C GLN A 107 -16.55 -9.30 -9.89
N GLN A 108 -15.76 -8.77 -10.82
CA GLN A 108 -14.94 -7.59 -10.55
C GLN A 108 -15.84 -6.44 -10.06
N ALA A 109 -15.33 -5.72 -9.07
CA ALA A 109 -16.05 -4.62 -8.45
C ALA A 109 -15.06 -3.56 -7.96
N THR A 110 -15.55 -2.34 -7.77
CA THR A 110 -14.76 -1.21 -7.28
C THR A 110 -15.22 -0.78 -5.89
N LEU A 111 -14.26 -0.50 -5.00
CA LEU A 111 -14.53 0.02 -3.66
C LEU A 111 -13.34 0.85 -3.18
N HIS A 112 -13.60 1.98 -2.53
CA HIS A 112 -12.55 2.84 -2.00
C HIS A 112 -11.54 2.06 -1.13
N GLN A 113 -10.23 2.24 -1.41
CA GLN A 113 -9.14 1.52 -0.75
C GLN A 113 -9.24 1.51 0.77
N GLY A 114 -9.58 2.66 1.38
CA GLY A 114 -9.69 2.78 2.84
C GLY A 114 -10.75 1.85 3.42
N CYS A 115 -11.85 1.62 2.71
CA CYS A 115 -12.89 0.68 3.14
C CYS A 115 -12.37 -0.76 3.11
N ILE A 116 -11.61 -1.14 2.08
CA ILE A 116 -10.97 -2.46 1.97
C ILE A 116 -9.97 -2.65 3.12
N GLU A 117 -9.12 -1.64 3.36
CA GLU A 117 -8.14 -1.67 4.45
C GLU A 117 -8.81 -1.79 5.82
N ASP A 118 -9.98 -1.17 6.04
CA ASP A 118 -10.72 -1.31 7.30
C ASP A 118 -11.17 -2.74 7.58
N TYR A 119 -11.58 -3.50 6.56
CA TYR A 119 -11.88 -4.93 6.74
C TYR A 119 -10.64 -5.73 7.13
N ILE A 120 -9.50 -5.44 6.49
CA ILE A 120 -8.21 -6.05 6.81
C ILE A 120 -7.79 -5.71 8.25
N PHE A 121 -7.89 -4.45 8.66
CA PHE A 121 -7.56 -4.02 10.03
C PHE A 121 -8.43 -4.72 11.06
N LYS A 122 -9.75 -4.78 10.83
CA LYS A 122 -10.68 -5.49 11.73
C LYS A 122 -10.32 -6.97 11.85
N TYR A 123 -9.94 -7.62 10.74
CA TYR A 123 -9.48 -9.00 10.77
C TYR A 123 -8.20 -9.16 11.61
N ILE A 124 -7.17 -8.34 11.35
CA ILE A 124 -5.89 -8.40 12.08
C ILE A 124 -6.12 -8.21 13.58
N GLN A 125 -6.91 -7.20 13.98
CA GLN A 125 -7.24 -6.91 15.37
C GLN A 125 -8.02 -8.04 16.06
N LYS A 126 -8.88 -8.74 15.31
CA LYS A 126 -9.64 -9.88 15.85
C LYS A 126 -8.76 -11.10 16.11
N HIS A 127 -7.66 -11.24 15.36
CA HIS A 127 -6.86 -12.47 15.32
C HIS A 127 -5.46 -12.33 15.92
N SER A 128 -5.00 -11.11 16.24
CA SER A 128 -3.65 -10.87 16.76
C SER A 128 -3.54 -9.50 17.42
N ASP A 129 -2.42 -9.27 18.11
CA ASP A 129 -2.02 -7.96 18.64
C ASP A 129 -1.20 -7.12 17.64
N ILE A 130 -1.13 -7.54 16.36
CA ILE A 130 -0.37 -6.83 15.34
C ILE A 130 -1.04 -5.48 15.08
N THR A 131 -0.27 -4.41 15.26
CA THR A 131 -0.70 -3.04 14.93
C THR A 131 0.30 -2.40 13.98
N VAL A 132 -0.16 -1.44 13.17
CA VAL A 132 0.72 -0.68 12.28
C VAL A 132 1.41 0.41 13.06
N GLU A 133 2.73 0.31 13.14
CA GLU A 133 3.59 1.29 13.77
C GLU A 133 3.98 2.34 12.73
N ARG A 134 3.51 3.57 12.96
CA ARG A 134 3.61 4.66 12.00
C ARG A 134 4.76 5.60 12.30
N ALA A 135 5.08 6.45 11.33
CA ALA A 135 6.21 7.36 11.38
C ALA A 135 7.55 6.65 11.63
N LEU A 136 7.70 5.41 11.15
CA LEU A 136 8.93 4.64 11.27
C LEU A 136 9.50 4.34 9.90
N MET A 137 10.81 4.56 9.75
CA MET A 137 11.52 4.30 8.52
C MET A 137 12.80 3.52 8.77
N PRO A 138 13.12 2.48 7.97
CA PRO A 138 14.39 1.80 8.09
C PRO A 138 15.54 2.71 7.60
N GLU A 139 16.62 2.72 8.37
CA GLU A 139 17.85 3.48 8.10
C GLU A 139 18.98 2.57 7.61
N SER A 140 19.06 1.35 8.14
CA SER A 140 20.08 0.37 7.78
C SER A 140 19.52 -1.05 7.75
N LEU A 141 20.14 -1.91 6.93
CA LEU A 141 19.87 -3.34 6.84
C LEU A 141 21.19 -4.08 6.79
N THR A 142 21.35 -5.07 7.67
CA THR A 142 22.46 -6.03 7.61
C THR A 142 21.91 -7.45 7.63
N ILE A 143 22.56 -8.34 6.87
CA ILE A 143 22.21 -9.76 6.77
C ILE A 143 23.45 -10.57 7.13
N ASP A 144 23.34 -11.40 8.16
CA ASP A 144 24.33 -12.43 8.47
C ASP A 144 24.01 -13.71 7.69
N ALA A 145 24.62 -13.85 6.52
CA ALA A 145 24.43 -15.00 5.65
C ALA A 145 24.90 -16.33 6.28
N ALA A 146 25.81 -16.29 7.26
CA ALA A 146 26.27 -17.50 7.95
C ALA A 146 25.20 -18.11 8.86
N GLN A 147 24.17 -17.34 9.21
CA GLN A 147 23.06 -17.76 10.05
C GLN A 147 21.74 -17.95 9.28
N ALA A 148 21.77 -17.89 7.94
CA ALA A 148 20.57 -17.92 7.11
C ALA A 148 19.76 -19.23 7.26
N GLU A 149 20.43 -20.36 7.48
CA GLU A 149 19.82 -21.69 7.61
C GLU A 149 19.52 -22.07 9.07
N SER A 150 19.67 -21.15 10.01
CA SER A 150 19.43 -21.41 11.44
C SER A 150 18.01 -21.02 11.83
N ASP A 151 17.22 -22.02 12.27
CA ASP A 151 15.82 -21.83 12.69
C ASP A 151 15.65 -20.89 13.88
N ASP A 152 16.67 -20.79 14.74
CA ASP A 152 16.65 -20.00 15.99
C ASP A 152 17.37 -18.65 15.86
N ALA A 153 18.08 -18.43 14.76
CA ALA A 153 18.81 -17.18 14.54
C ALA A 153 17.88 -16.04 14.08
N TYR A 154 18.37 -14.81 14.26
CA TYR A 154 17.77 -13.59 13.71
C TYR A 154 18.79 -12.95 12.77
N PRO A 155 19.00 -13.52 11.56
CA PRO A 155 20.10 -13.14 10.67
C PRO A 155 19.94 -11.74 10.09
N VAL A 156 18.74 -11.16 10.12
CA VAL A 156 18.49 -9.82 9.57
C VAL A 156 18.40 -8.81 10.70
N SER A 157 19.22 -7.76 10.63
CA SER A 157 19.17 -6.63 11.56
C SER A 157 18.76 -5.36 10.81
N ILE A 158 17.71 -4.71 11.29
CA ILE A 158 17.18 -3.45 10.76
C ILE A 158 17.25 -2.39 11.84
N THR A 159 17.84 -1.22 11.54
CA THR A 159 17.69 -0.04 12.40
C THR A 159 16.50 0.77 11.88
N LEU A 160 15.49 0.95 12.72
CA LEU A 160 14.38 1.85 12.49
C LEU A 160 14.63 3.21 13.12
N ARG A 161 14.17 4.26 12.43
CA ARG A 161 14.18 5.64 12.91
C ARG A 161 12.77 6.19 12.93
N GLU A 162 12.45 6.87 14.02
CA GLU A 162 11.24 7.69 14.13
C GLU A 162 11.38 8.95 13.29
N LEU A 163 10.36 9.22 12.48
CA LEU A 163 10.27 10.42 11.67
C LEU A 163 9.64 11.55 12.49
N PRO A 164 10.26 12.74 12.51
CA PRO A 164 9.70 13.87 13.23
C PRO A 164 8.38 14.28 12.59
N LYS A 165 7.35 14.51 13.42
CA LYS A 165 6.06 15.01 12.93
C LYS A 165 6.29 16.35 12.22
N PRO A 166 5.87 16.51 10.94
CA PRO A 166 5.98 17.78 10.24
C PRO A 166 5.29 18.89 11.03
N ALA A 167 5.91 20.07 11.10
CA ALA A 167 5.36 21.22 11.83
C ALA A 167 4.03 21.73 11.24
N ASP A 168 3.78 21.44 9.96
CA ASP A 168 2.55 21.77 9.25
C ASP A 168 1.80 20.49 8.87
N GLU A 169 0.71 20.18 9.59
CA GLU A 169 -0.35 19.31 9.07
C GLU A 169 -1.09 20.03 7.93
N ALA A 170 -0.45 20.11 6.77
CA ALA A 170 -1.18 20.11 5.52
C ALA A 170 -1.07 18.69 4.95
N PRO A 171 -2.18 18.01 4.63
CA PRO A 171 -2.15 16.64 4.12
C PRO A 171 -1.37 16.61 2.81
N ALA A 172 -0.07 16.32 2.86
CA ALA A 172 0.88 16.24 1.74
C ALA A 172 0.37 16.94 0.45
N ALA A 173 0.09 18.24 0.54
CA ALA A 173 -0.35 19.06 -0.56
C ALA A 173 0.89 19.44 -1.37
N ASN A 174 1.51 18.46 -2.02
CA ASN A 174 2.54 18.77 -2.99
C ASN A 174 1.87 19.32 -4.24
N GLY A 175 1.79 20.66 -4.30
CA GLY A 175 1.49 21.43 -5.51
C GLY A 175 0.15 22.18 -5.46
N ASN A 176 0.22 23.51 -5.41
CA ASN A 176 -0.80 24.47 -5.85
C ASN A 176 -1.90 24.90 -4.88
N GLY A 177 -1.74 24.77 -3.56
CA GLY A 177 -2.71 25.35 -2.59
C GLY A 177 -4.12 24.75 -2.69
N ASN A 178 -4.25 23.57 -3.28
CA ASN A 178 -5.52 22.88 -3.45
C ASN A 178 -5.99 22.33 -2.09
N LYS A 179 -7.19 22.73 -1.67
CA LYS A 179 -7.84 22.29 -0.43
C LYS A 179 -8.43 20.87 -0.50
N ILE A 180 -8.36 20.23 -1.67
CA ILE A 180 -8.93 18.90 -1.91
C ILE A 180 -7.87 17.82 -1.64
N PRO A 181 -8.17 16.83 -0.78
CA PRO A 181 -7.31 15.66 -0.59
C PRO A 181 -6.97 14.99 -1.92
N ASN A 182 -5.69 14.70 -2.18
CA ASN A 182 -5.25 14.09 -3.43
C ASN A 182 -4.08 13.13 -3.23
N GLY A 183 -3.81 12.29 -4.23
CA GLY A 183 -2.76 11.26 -4.21
C GLY A 183 -1.43 11.66 -4.85
N LEU A 184 -1.21 12.93 -5.20
CA LEU A 184 -0.07 13.35 -6.04
C LEU A 184 1.30 13.04 -5.42
N TYR A 185 1.41 13.15 -4.09
CA TYR A 185 2.62 12.82 -3.33
C TYR A 185 3.04 11.33 -3.41
N ARG A 186 2.18 10.47 -3.96
CA ARG A 186 2.44 9.04 -4.21
C ARG A 186 2.36 8.69 -5.69
N SER A 187 2.13 9.67 -6.56
CA SER A 187 2.13 9.44 -8.00
C SER A 187 3.52 9.01 -8.47
N ASN A 188 3.58 8.31 -9.58
CA ASN A 188 4.83 7.96 -10.25
C ASN A 188 5.63 9.18 -10.74
N LEU A 189 5.03 10.38 -10.72
CA LEU A 189 5.67 11.66 -11.05
C LEU A 189 6.40 12.29 -9.86
N ALA A 190 6.10 11.86 -8.62
CA ALA A 190 6.73 12.42 -7.44
C ALA A 190 8.18 11.91 -7.29
N ALA A 191 9.10 12.81 -6.97
CA ALA A 191 10.46 12.43 -6.60
C ALA A 191 10.44 11.55 -5.33
N ASP A 192 11.37 10.59 -5.25
CA ASP A 192 11.51 9.72 -4.08
C ASP A 192 11.85 10.56 -2.83
N PRO A 193 10.93 10.69 -1.85
CA PRO A 193 11.17 11.53 -0.69
C PRO A 193 12.03 10.83 0.37
N ASN A 194 12.35 9.54 0.19
CA ASN A 194 12.94 8.70 1.22
C ASN A 194 14.25 9.25 1.78
N ALA A 195 15.16 9.68 0.90
CA ALA A 195 16.47 10.20 1.31
C ALA A 195 16.33 11.51 2.10
N ALA A 196 15.47 12.42 1.64
CA ALA A 196 15.22 13.70 2.32
C ALA A 196 14.56 13.50 3.70
N LEU A 197 13.59 12.58 3.80
CA LEU A 197 12.93 12.23 5.06
C LEU A 197 13.93 11.65 6.08
N LEU A 198 14.79 10.72 5.66
CA LEU A 198 15.82 10.15 6.54
C LEU A 198 16.83 11.21 6.99
N GLN A 199 17.31 12.05 6.06
CA GLN A 199 18.27 13.12 6.39
C GLN A 199 17.67 14.13 7.39
N SER A 200 16.41 14.51 7.20
CA SER A 200 15.68 15.39 8.13
C SER A 200 15.54 14.75 9.52
N ALA A 201 15.18 13.45 9.57
CA ALA A 201 15.06 12.74 10.83
C ALA A 201 16.40 12.58 11.56
N GLN A 202 17.49 12.30 10.83
CA GLN A 202 18.85 12.25 11.38
C GLN A 202 19.34 13.59 11.96
N ALA A 203 18.95 14.70 11.32
CA ALA A 203 19.29 16.04 11.79
C ALA A 203 18.44 16.51 12.98
N THR A 204 17.30 15.86 13.24
CA THR A 204 16.38 16.27 14.30
C THR A 204 16.77 15.59 15.62
N SER A 205 17.20 16.41 16.58
CA SER A 205 17.51 15.95 17.94
C SER A 205 16.26 15.39 18.63
N GLY A 206 16.39 14.23 19.28
CA GLY A 206 15.31 13.57 20.00
C GLY A 206 14.52 12.53 19.22
N THR A 207 14.81 12.30 17.93
CA THR A 207 14.23 11.17 17.19
C THR A 207 14.74 9.84 17.75
N ARG A 208 13.83 8.91 18.07
CA ARG A 208 14.22 7.58 18.57
C ARG A 208 14.75 6.71 17.44
N THR A 209 15.75 5.89 17.78
CA THR A 209 16.20 4.77 16.95
C THR A 209 16.00 3.46 17.69
N GLU A 210 15.60 2.43 16.97
CA GLU A 210 15.42 1.07 17.50
C GLU A 210 16.10 0.07 16.56
N LYS A 211 16.86 -0.87 17.12
CA LYS A 211 17.44 -1.98 16.38
C LYS A 211 16.55 -3.21 16.51
N ILE A 212 16.03 -3.68 15.38
CA ILE A 212 15.22 -4.89 15.29
C ILE A 212 16.07 -6.03 14.74
N LEU A 213 16.13 -7.13 15.47
CA LEU A 213 16.63 -8.41 14.99
C LEU A 213 15.43 -9.24 14.50
N ALA A 214 15.43 -9.61 13.23
CA ALA A 214 14.35 -10.32 12.57
C ALA A 214 14.81 -11.67 11.99
N LYS A 215 13.95 -12.68 12.03
CA LYS A 215 14.18 -13.91 11.25
C LYS A 215 13.96 -13.63 9.77
N TYR A 216 12.88 -12.92 9.46
CA TYR A 216 12.51 -12.51 8.10
C TYR A 216 12.17 -11.02 8.04
N VAL A 217 12.52 -10.39 6.92
CA VAL A 217 12.08 -9.04 6.57
C VAL A 217 11.37 -9.10 5.22
N VAL A 218 10.20 -8.48 5.12
CA VAL A 218 9.44 -8.39 3.87
C VAL A 218 9.21 -6.94 3.49
N GLY A 219 9.78 -6.54 2.35
CA GLY A 219 9.61 -5.21 1.77
C GLY A 219 8.27 -5.08 1.04
N CYS A 220 7.36 -4.30 1.60
CA CYS A 220 6.07 -3.91 1.03
C CYS A 220 5.97 -2.38 0.86
N ASP A 221 7.12 -1.73 0.62
CA ASP A 221 7.38 -0.30 0.74
C ASP A 221 7.22 0.48 -0.59
N GLY A 222 6.54 -0.12 -1.57
CA GLY A 222 6.04 0.54 -2.78
C GLY A 222 7.06 0.70 -3.92
N ALA A 223 6.72 1.52 -4.91
CA ALA A 223 7.48 1.65 -6.15
C ALA A 223 8.94 2.11 -5.92
N HIS A 224 9.16 3.04 -4.99
CA HIS A 224 10.49 3.50 -4.57
C HIS A 224 11.08 2.69 -3.41
N SER A 225 10.78 1.38 -3.36
CA SER A 225 11.20 0.46 -2.30
C SER A 225 12.65 0.71 -1.88
N TRP A 226 12.81 1.03 -0.60
CA TRP A 226 14.12 1.09 0.06
C TRP A 226 14.67 -0.34 0.18
N THR A 227 13.81 -1.28 0.59
CA THR A 227 14.18 -2.68 0.81
C THR A 227 14.75 -3.33 -0.45
N ARG A 228 14.10 -3.15 -1.61
CA ARG A 228 14.56 -3.65 -2.92
C ARG A 228 15.96 -3.13 -3.25
N ARG A 229 16.23 -1.84 -3.00
CA ARG A 229 17.54 -1.22 -3.25
C ARG A 229 18.62 -1.76 -2.34
N GLN A 230 18.32 -2.03 -1.06
CA GLN A 230 19.29 -2.58 -0.11
C GLN A 230 19.80 -3.98 -0.52
N ILE A 231 18.95 -4.78 -1.16
CA ILE A 231 19.33 -6.12 -1.64
C ILE A 231 19.89 -6.13 -3.07
N GLY A 232 20.08 -4.96 -3.68
CA GLY A 232 20.63 -4.83 -5.04
C GLY A 232 19.69 -5.29 -6.17
N SER A 233 18.39 -5.45 -5.90
CA SER A 233 17.41 -5.84 -6.92
C SER A 233 17.09 -4.67 -7.85
N VAL A 234 17.23 -4.89 -9.15
CA VAL A 234 16.99 -3.89 -10.20
C VAL A 234 15.56 -4.00 -10.72
N MET A 235 14.92 -2.85 -10.92
CA MET A 235 13.61 -2.76 -11.57
C MET A 235 13.83 -2.35 -13.02
N GLU A 236 13.66 -3.30 -13.94
CA GLU A 236 13.77 -3.05 -15.38
C GLU A 236 12.48 -2.47 -15.93
N GLY A 237 12.59 -1.41 -16.73
CA GLY A 237 11.47 -0.73 -17.37
C GLY A 237 11.75 0.75 -17.63
N GLU A 238 11.02 1.31 -18.59
CA GLU A 238 11.07 2.74 -18.93
C GLU A 238 9.70 3.38 -18.73
N GLN A 239 9.69 4.67 -18.40
CA GLN A 239 8.46 5.45 -18.36
C GLN A 239 8.17 6.04 -19.74
N THR A 240 6.90 6.02 -20.15
CA THR A 240 6.45 6.75 -21.33
C THR A 240 6.14 8.20 -20.97
N ASP A 241 6.09 9.09 -21.96
CA ASP A 241 5.70 10.49 -21.76
C ASP A 241 4.17 10.71 -21.58
N TYR A 242 3.35 9.64 -21.65
CA TYR A 242 1.92 9.74 -21.42
C TYR A 242 1.58 10.06 -19.96
N VAL A 243 0.77 11.09 -19.76
CA VAL A 243 0.29 11.52 -18.44
C VAL A 243 -1.24 11.37 -18.37
N TRP A 244 -1.72 10.76 -17.30
CA TRP A 244 -3.15 10.55 -17.04
C TRP A 244 -3.56 11.24 -15.73
N GLY A 245 -4.75 11.82 -15.72
CA GLY A 245 -5.40 12.38 -14.53
C GLY A 245 -6.51 11.46 -14.04
N VAL A 246 -6.77 11.47 -12.73
CA VAL A 246 -7.84 10.69 -12.08
C VAL A 246 -8.72 11.64 -11.27
N LEU A 247 -10.03 11.46 -11.36
CA LEU A 247 -11.04 12.26 -10.67
C LEU A 247 -12.08 11.35 -10.03
N ASP A 248 -12.14 11.35 -8.71
CA ASP A 248 -13.24 10.75 -7.95
C ASP A 248 -14.30 11.82 -7.72
N ILE A 249 -15.37 11.79 -8.51
CA ILE A 249 -16.43 12.81 -8.51
C ILE A 249 -17.82 12.17 -8.52
N VAL A 250 -18.81 12.96 -8.10
CA VAL A 250 -20.22 12.69 -8.43
C VAL A 250 -20.53 13.50 -9.69
N PRO A 251 -20.59 12.88 -10.88
CA PRO A 251 -20.78 13.61 -12.12
C PRO A 251 -22.23 14.09 -12.26
N VAL A 252 -22.41 15.27 -12.84
CA VAL A 252 -23.69 15.74 -13.39
C VAL A 252 -23.47 15.89 -14.90
N THR A 253 -24.03 14.97 -15.68
CA THR A 253 -23.73 14.84 -17.11
C THR A 253 -24.91 14.28 -17.89
N ASP A 254 -24.98 14.59 -19.18
CA ASP A 254 -25.90 14.02 -20.15
C ASP A 254 -25.26 12.88 -20.97
N PHE A 255 -24.00 12.55 -20.68
CA PHE A 255 -23.32 11.39 -21.25
C PHE A 255 -24.10 10.12 -20.86
N ARG A 256 -24.51 9.34 -21.86
CA ARG A 256 -25.34 8.15 -21.62
C ARG A 256 -24.49 7.07 -20.95
N GLU A 257 -25.01 6.49 -19.86
CA GLU A 257 -24.45 5.34 -19.13
C GLU A 257 -23.20 5.64 -18.27
N CYS A 258 -23.33 6.57 -17.29
CA CYS A 258 -22.41 6.68 -16.15
C CYS A 258 -22.57 5.54 -15.14
#